data_AF-A0A662IV79-F1
#
_entry.id   AF-A0A662IV79-F1
#
_cell.length_a   1.000
_cell.length_b   1.000
_cell.length_c   1.000
_cell.angle_alpha   90.00
_cell.angle_beta   90.00
_cell.angle_gamma   90.00
#
_symmetry.space_group_name_H-M   'P 1'
#
loop_
_entity.id
_entity.type
_entity.pdbx_description
1 polymer ?
#
loop_
_entity_poly.entity_id
_entity_poly.type
_entity_poly.pdbx_seq_one_letter_code
_entity_poly.pdbx_strand_id
1 'polypeptide(L)'
;MRKAHSIVAKLVEMDKVTIAAVNGVAVGAGLSFALACDMRIASENARFSTGFIRVGLHTDCGAAYFLARLVGPAKALELALTGDLIDAKEAERIGLVNKVVPPDKLEEEAMALARRVASGPLVAVKLLKRTVYESLNVDLKVILEREALAQALCFKTEDAEEGIKAFAEKRQPKFKGK
;
A
#
# COMPACT_ATOMS: atom_id res chain seq x y z
N MET A 1 7.35 20.99 -7.34
CA MET A 1 6.56 20.51 -6.18
C MET A 1 5.10 20.16 -6.52
N ARG A 2 4.22 21.10 -6.93
CA ARG A 2 2.79 20.79 -7.19
C ARG A 2 2.53 19.63 -8.16
N LYS A 3 3.31 19.51 -9.24
CA LYS A 3 3.22 18.39 -10.20
C LYS A 3 3.62 17.03 -9.61
N ALA A 4 4.60 17.00 -8.70
CA ALA A 4 5.00 15.76 -8.03
C ALA A 4 3.95 15.32 -7.01
N HIS A 5 3.37 16.28 -6.27
CA HIS A 5 2.30 16.00 -5.31
C HIS A 5 1.02 15.49 -5.98
N SER A 6 0.71 15.94 -7.20
CA SER A 6 -0.46 15.43 -7.93
C SER A 6 -0.30 13.97 -8.39
N ILE A 7 0.94 13.48 -8.57
CA ILE A 7 1.19 12.05 -8.83
C ILE A 7 0.81 11.24 -7.59
N VAL A 8 1.23 11.69 -6.40
CA VAL A 8 0.92 11.04 -5.12
C VAL A 8 -0.58 11.01 -4.87
N ALA A 9 -1.27 12.14 -5.05
CA ALA A 9 -2.73 12.21 -4.90
C ALA A 9 -3.44 11.21 -5.83
N LYS A 10 -3.07 11.18 -7.11
CA LYS A 10 -3.63 10.23 -8.08
C LYS A 10 -3.36 8.77 -7.70
N LEU A 11 -2.20 8.47 -7.13
CA LEU A 11 -1.84 7.11 -6.72
C LEU A 11 -2.70 6.62 -5.55
N VAL A 12 -3.01 7.51 -4.60
CA VAL A 12 -3.88 7.20 -3.44
C VAL A 12 -5.35 7.11 -3.87
N GLU A 13 -5.80 8.02 -4.72
CA GLU A 13 -7.21 8.14 -5.14
C GLU A 13 -7.64 7.08 -6.17
N MET A 14 -6.70 6.42 -6.84
CA MET A 14 -7.05 5.45 -7.87
C MET A 14 -7.65 4.16 -7.30
N ASP A 15 -8.59 3.59 -8.06
CA ASP A 15 -9.29 2.36 -7.69
C ASP A 15 -8.43 1.10 -7.80
N LYS A 16 -7.30 1.18 -8.50
CA LYS A 16 -6.36 0.07 -8.61
C LYS A 16 -5.49 -0.01 -7.38
N VAL A 17 -5.21 -1.23 -6.93
CA VAL A 17 -4.22 -1.50 -5.90
C VAL A 17 -2.82 -1.32 -6.48
N THR A 18 -1.95 -0.63 -5.77
CA THR A 18 -0.59 -0.28 -6.19
C THR A 18 0.44 -1.02 -5.32
N ILE A 19 1.47 -1.56 -5.97
CA ILE A 19 2.54 -2.31 -5.32
C ILE A 19 3.86 -1.70 -5.77
N ALA A 20 4.67 -1.22 -4.83
CA ALA A 20 6.04 -0.81 -5.09
C ALA A 20 6.96 -2.04 -5.02
N ALA A 21 7.64 -2.34 -6.12
CA ALA A 21 8.74 -3.30 -6.16
C ALA A 21 10.06 -2.54 -6.07
N VAL A 22 10.71 -2.55 -4.91
CA VAL A 22 11.90 -1.73 -4.63
C VAL A 22 13.17 -2.56 -4.80
N ASN A 23 13.86 -2.37 -5.91
CA ASN A 23 15.02 -3.18 -6.31
C ASN A 23 16.36 -2.70 -5.72
N GLY A 24 16.42 -1.50 -5.14
CA GLY A 24 17.65 -0.89 -4.66
C GLY A 24 17.40 0.33 -3.78
N VAL A 25 18.22 1.35 -3.95
CA VAL A 25 18.19 2.55 -3.10
C VAL A 25 16.93 3.39 -3.39
N ALA A 26 16.08 3.57 -2.37
CA ALA A 26 14.92 4.46 -2.39
C ALA A 26 15.12 5.59 -1.37
N VAL A 27 15.46 6.77 -1.86
CA VAL A 27 15.77 7.95 -1.03
C VAL A 27 15.00 9.17 -1.49
N GLY A 28 14.61 10.05 -0.56
CA GLY A 28 13.90 11.29 -0.87
C GLY A 28 12.55 11.00 -1.53
N ALA A 29 12.27 11.70 -2.63
CA ALA A 29 11.02 11.51 -3.38
C ALA A 29 10.82 10.05 -3.86
N GLY A 30 11.91 9.30 -4.12
CA GLY A 30 11.82 7.89 -4.48
C GLY A 30 11.25 7.03 -3.35
N LEU A 31 11.63 7.32 -2.10
CA LEU A 31 10.98 6.72 -0.93
C LEU A 31 9.53 7.19 -0.83
N SER A 32 9.27 8.50 -0.95
CA SER A 32 7.91 9.05 -0.86
C SER A 32 6.92 8.35 -1.80
N PHE A 33 7.32 8.07 -3.05
CA PHE A 33 6.50 7.34 -3.99
C PHE A 33 6.26 5.87 -3.58
N ALA A 34 7.29 5.19 -3.07
CA ALA A 34 7.13 3.82 -2.56
C ALA A 34 6.17 3.76 -1.36
N LEU A 35 6.24 4.74 -0.45
CA LEU A 35 5.34 4.85 0.70
C LEU A 35 3.90 5.16 0.31
N ALA A 36 3.69 5.84 -0.81
CA ALA A 36 2.35 6.15 -1.34
C ALA A 36 1.67 4.96 -2.03
N CYS A 37 2.39 3.88 -2.34
CA CYS A 37 1.79 2.64 -2.81
C CYS A 37 1.03 1.92 -1.67
N ASP A 38 0.02 1.12 -2.01
CA ASP A 38 -0.72 0.35 -1.00
C ASP A 38 0.16 -0.70 -0.31
N MET A 39 1.02 -1.36 -1.10
CA MET A 39 1.95 -2.38 -0.62
C MET A 39 3.36 -2.17 -1.18
N ARG A 40 4.36 -2.72 -0.50
CA ARG A 40 5.78 -2.65 -0.86
C ARG A 40 6.44 -4.03 -0.72
N ILE A 41 7.09 -4.49 -1.78
CA ILE A 41 8.01 -5.63 -1.75
C ILE A 41 9.42 -5.09 -2.04
N ALA A 42 10.39 -5.50 -1.25
CA ALA A 42 11.76 -5.01 -1.37
C ALA A 42 12.73 -6.15 -1.70
N SER A 43 13.71 -5.84 -2.53
CA SER A 43 14.93 -6.65 -2.68
C SER A 43 15.74 -6.61 -1.39
N GLU A 44 16.47 -7.67 -1.05
CA GLU A 44 17.48 -7.66 0.03
C GLU A 44 18.54 -6.55 -0.15
N ASN A 45 18.78 -6.13 -1.40
CA ASN A 45 19.68 -5.03 -1.74
C ASN A 45 19.05 -3.64 -1.55
N ALA A 46 17.76 -3.56 -1.23
CA ALA A 46 17.09 -2.29 -1.05
C ALA A 46 17.61 -1.54 0.18
N ARG A 47 17.64 -0.22 0.06
CA ARG A 47 18.04 0.71 1.13
C ARG A 47 17.09 1.89 1.15
N PHE A 48 16.71 2.34 2.34
CA PHE A 48 15.67 3.35 2.49
C PHE A 48 16.16 4.51 3.36
N SER A 49 15.92 5.74 2.93
CA SER A 49 16.11 6.93 3.76
C SER A 49 15.20 8.06 3.28
N THR A 50 14.72 8.89 4.20
CA THR A 50 14.07 10.15 3.80
C THR A 50 15.08 11.09 3.15
N GLY A 51 16.33 11.17 3.64
CA GLY A 51 17.46 11.89 3.03
C GLY A 51 17.35 13.42 2.99
N PHE A 52 16.15 14.00 3.08
CA PHE A 52 15.92 15.45 2.92
C PHE A 52 16.69 16.29 3.94
N ILE A 53 16.69 15.88 5.22
CA ILE A 53 17.32 16.66 6.31
C ILE A 53 18.84 16.83 6.11
N ARG A 54 19.49 15.84 5.48
CA ARG A 54 20.93 15.84 5.21
C ARG A 54 21.37 16.90 4.20
N VAL A 55 20.41 17.45 3.45
CA VAL A 55 20.63 18.55 2.51
C VAL A 55 19.88 19.83 2.90
N GLY A 56 19.42 19.92 4.15
CA GLY A 56 18.71 21.09 4.67
C GLY A 56 17.28 21.25 4.11
N LEU A 57 16.66 20.16 3.66
CA LEU A 57 15.31 20.16 3.10
C LEU A 57 14.31 19.46 4.01
N HIS A 58 13.05 19.90 3.90
CA HIS A 58 11.90 19.22 4.50
C HIS A 58 11.47 18.01 3.64
N THR A 59 10.75 17.06 4.24
CA THR A 59 10.12 15.95 3.50
C THR A 59 9.09 16.45 2.49
N ASP A 60 9.00 15.80 1.33
CA ASP A 60 8.02 16.10 0.28
C ASP A 60 7.16 14.88 -0.12
N CYS A 61 6.26 15.06 -1.10
CA CYS A 61 5.51 13.97 -1.74
C CYS A 61 4.76 13.05 -0.75
N GLY A 62 4.32 13.61 0.39
CA GLY A 62 3.58 12.88 1.41
C GLY A 62 4.43 12.00 2.34
N ALA A 63 5.77 12.06 2.29
CA ALA A 63 6.63 11.21 3.12
C ALA A 63 6.28 11.28 4.63
N ALA A 64 6.09 12.47 5.21
CA ALA A 64 5.67 12.60 6.60
C ALA A 64 4.29 11.97 6.89
N TYR A 65 3.35 12.07 5.95
CA TYR A 65 2.00 11.52 6.07
C TYR A 65 2.02 9.99 6.12
N PHE A 66 2.71 9.36 5.16
CA PHE A 66 2.75 7.90 5.04
C PHE A 66 3.69 7.26 6.05
N LEU A 67 4.88 7.84 6.27
CA LEU A 67 5.89 7.23 7.15
C LEU A 67 5.34 7.08 8.58
N ALA A 68 4.73 8.12 9.14
CA ALA A 68 4.14 8.06 10.48
C ALA A 68 3.01 7.03 10.60
N ARG A 69 2.25 6.80 9.52
CA ARG A 69 1.16 5.80 9.48
C ARG A 69 1.66 4.37 9.35
N LEU A 70 2.85 4.17 8.75
CA LEU A 70 3.43 2.85 8.53
C LEU A 70 4.25 2.36 9.73
N VAL A 71 5.11 3.22 10.29
CA VAL A 71 6.07 2.82 11.34
C VAL A 71 5.80 3.48 12.70
N GLY A 72 4.71 4.24 12.82
CA GLY A 72 4.40 5.06 13.99
C GLY A 72 5.21 6.37 14.07
N PRO A 73 4.73 7.35 14.85
CA PRO A 73 5.31 8.70 14.86
C PRO A 73 6.75 8.72 15.40
N ALA A 74 7.08 7.91 16.41
CA ALA A 74 8.40 7.90 17.02
C ALA A 74 9.49 7.45 16.03
N LYS A 75 9.29 6.29 15.38
CA LYS A 75 10.24 5.79 14.37
C LYS A 75 10.26 6.67 13.12
N ALA A 76 9.11 7.23 12.72
CA ALA A 76 9.05 8.16 11.61
C ALA A 76 9.90 9.42 11.84
N LEU A 77 9.83 10.00 13.06
CA LEU A 77 10.65 11.15 13.43
C LEU A 77 12.13 10.80 13.48
N GLU A 78 12.51 9.65 14.05
CA GLU A 78 13.89 9.17 14.04
C GLU A 78 14.45 9.13 12.60
N LEU A 79 13.78 8.41 11.70
CA LEU A 79 14.22 8.27 10.31
C LEU A 79 14.20 9.58 9.52
N ALA A 80 13.25 10.48 9.80
CA ALA A 80 13.12 11.77 9.12
C ALA A 80 14.15 12.80 9.61
N LEU A 81 14.48 12.80 10.90
CA LEU A 81 15.36 13.78 11.52
C LEU A 81 16.84 13.38 11.46
N THR A 82 17.17 12.09 11.47
CA THR A 82 18.56 11.64 11.24
C THR A 82 18.88 11.49 9.76
N GLY A 83 17.85 11.18 8.94
CA GLY A 83 18.04 10.82 7.54
C GLY A 83 18.86 9.54 7.36
N ASP A 84 18.91 8.68 8.37
CA ASP A 84 19.68 7.44 8.31
C ASP A 84 19.15 6.48 7.25
N LEU A 85 20.08 5.69 6.74
CA LEU A 85 19.82 4.72 5.70
C LEU A 85 19.66 3.35 6.34
N ILE A 86 18.45 2.80 6.23
CA ILE A 86 18.13 1.46 6.76
C ILE A 86 18.14 0.44 5.64
N ASP A 87 18.44 -0.80 5.98
CA ASP A 87 18.39 -1.93 5.05
C ASP A 87 17.00 -2.54 4.92
N ALA A 88 16.87 -3.46 3.96
CA ALA A 88 15.60 -4.13 3.67
C ALA A 88 15.06 -4.92 4.88
N LYS A 89 15.94 -5.57 5.65
CA LYS A 89 15.55 -6.37 6.83
C LYS A 89 14.98 -5.49 7.93
N GLU A 90 15.63 -4.35 8.21
CA GLU A 90 15.10 -3.39 9.16
C GLU A 90 13.78 -2.79 8.66
N ALA A 91 13.69 -2.46 7.37
CA ALA A 91 12.46 -1.95 6.77
C ALA A 91 11.28 -2.93 6.92
N GLU A 92 11.51 -4.25 6.79
CA GLU A 92 10.48 -5.26 7.02
C GLU A 92 10.11 -5.36 8.50
N ARG A 93 11.12 -5.40 9.38
CA ARG A 93 10.94 -5.50 10.83
C ARG A 93 10.09 -4.37 11.42
N ILE A 94 10.24 -3.15 10.91
CA ILE A 94 9.47 -1.99 11.36
C ILE A 94 8.14 -1.80 10.62
N GLY A 95 7.79 -2.67 9.67
CA GLY A 95 6.55 -2.57 8.89
C GLY A 95 6.59 -1.52 7.76
N LEU A 96 7.77 -1.01 7.39
CA LEU A 96 7.92 -0.10 6.26
C LEU A 96 7.67 -0.83 4.93
N VAL A 97 8.07 -2.10 4.82
CA VAL A 97 7.79 -2.97 3.67
C VAL A 97 7.03 -4.23 4.10
N ASN A 98 6.22 -4.79 3.20
CA ASN A 98 5.41 -5.97 3.49
C ASN A 98 6.20 -7.29 3.40
N LYS A 99 7.19 -7.35 2.52
CA LYS A 99 8.00 -8.55 2.26
C LYS A 99 9.37 -8.17 1.70
N VAL A 100 10.42 -8.85 2.17
CA VAL A 100 11.76 -8.81 1.56
C VAL A 100 12.05 -10.11 0.83
N VAL A 101 12.65 -10.01 -0.36
CA VAL A 101 12.96 -11.14 -1.23
C VAL A 101 14.33 -11.02 -1.90
N PRO A 102 14.94 -12.13 -2.34
CA PRO A 102 16.14 -12.09 -3.15
C PRO A 102 15.99 -11.16 -4.38
N PRO A 103 17.05 -10.47 -4.82
CA PRO A 103 16.96 -9.48 -5.90
C PRO A 103 16.37 -10.03 -7.21
N ASP A 104 16.71 -11.26 -7.56
CA ASP A 104 16.25 -11.99 -8.76
C ASP A 104 14.79 -12.45 -8.67
N LYS A 105 14.20 -12.43 -7.47
CA LYS A 105 12.80 -12.81 -7.21
C LYS A 105 11.85 -11.65 -7.06
N LEU A 106 12.35 -10.41 -7.01
CA LEU A 106 11.54 -9.23 -6.75
C LEU A 106 10.38 -9.05 -7.74
N GLU A 107 10.65 -9.13 -9.04
CA GLU A 107 9.62 -8.93 -10.06
C GLU A 107 8.58 -10.06 -10.02
N GLU A 108 9.04 -11.31 -9.91
CA GLU A 108 8.17 -12.50 -9.82
C GLU A 108 7.19 -12.37 -8.65
N GLU A 109 7.70 -12.02 -7.47
CA GLU A 109 6.92 -11.91 -6.23
C GLU A 109 5.94 -10.73 -6.26
N ALA A 110 6.38 -9.58 -6.76
CA ALA A 110 5.52 -8.41 -6.93
C ALA A 110 4.39 -8.69 -7.93
N MET A 111 4.70 -9.34 -9.06
CA MET A 111 3.70 -9.70 -10.07
C MET A 111 2.77 -10.82 -9.60
N ALA A 112 3.26 -11.78 -8.83
CA ALA A 112 2.43 -12.81 -8.21
C ALA A 112 1.40 -12.19 -7.27
N LEU A 113 1.81 -11.25 -6.41
CA LEU A 113 0.91 -10.51 -5.54
C LEU A 113 -0.09 -9.66 -6.34
N ALA A 114 0.38 -8.93 -7.36
CA ALA A 114 -0.47 -8.14 -8.23
C ALA A 114 -1.55 -8.99 -8.92
N ARG A 115 -1.16 -10.15 -9.49
CA ARG A 115 -2.07 -11.09 -10.14
C ARG A 115 -3.08 -11.67 -9.16
N ARG A 116 -2.65 -12.01 -7.94
CA ARG A 116 -3.55 -12.52 -6.88
C ARG A 116 -4.63 -11.53 -6.53
N VAL A 117 -4.27 -10.24 -6.39
CA VAL A 117 -5.25 -9.17 -6.13
C VAL A 117 -6.14 -8.95 -7.35
N ALA A 118 -5.56 -8.92 -8.55
CA ALA A 118 -6.28 -8.67 -9.79
C ALA A 118 -7.26 -9.79 -10.20
N SER A 119 -7.03 -11.03 -9.74
CA SER A 119 -7.96 -12.15 -9.95
C SER A 119 -9.07 -12.23 -8.89
N GLY A 120 -9.08 -11.30 -7.92
CA GLY A 120 -10.09 -11.23 -6.86
C GLY A 120 -11.38 -10.50 -7.29
N PRO A 121 -12.33 -10.33 -6.36
CA PRO A 121 -13.58 -9.61 -6.61
C PRO A 121 -13.32 -8.10 -6.64
N LEU A 122 -13.05 -7.55 -7.84
CA LEU A 122 -12.49 -6.20 -7.99
C LEU A 122 -13.35 -5.07 -7.42
N VAL A 123 -14.68 -5.23 -7.38
CA VAL A 123 -15.59 -4.27 -6.72
C VAL A 123 -15.30 -4.21 -5.22
N ALA A 124 -15.21 -5.37 -4.56
CA ALA A 124 -14.91 -5.45 -3.13
C ALA A 124 -13.49 -4.96 -2.83
N VAL A 125 -12.50 -5.31 -3.67
CA VAL A 125 -11.10 -4.84 -3.52
C VAL A 125 -11.02 -3.31 -3.55
N LYS A 126 -11.68 -2.67 -4.52
CA LYS A 126 -11.72 -1.21 -4.63
C LYS A 126 -12.37 -0.56 -3.40
N LEU A 127 -13.52 -1.08 -2.98
CA LEU A 127 -14.25 -0.54 -1.83
C LEU A 127 -13.43 -0.70 -0.54
N LEU A 128 -12.82 -1.87 -0.33
CA LEU A 128 -11.96 -2.15 0.82
C LEU A 128 -10.77 -1.18 0.88
N LYS A 129 -10.07 -0.95 -0.24
CA LYS A 129 -8.97 0.02 -0.31
C LYS A 129 -9.42 1.39 0.21
N ARG A 130 -10.56 1.89 -0.27
CA ARG A 130 -11.12 3.19 0.15
C ARG A 130 -11.45 3.20 1.63
N THR A 131 -12.18 2.20 2.12
CA THR A 131 -12.56 2.08 3.53
C THR A 131 -11.34 2.07 4.45
N VAL A 132 -10.28 1.34 4.10
CA VAL A 132 -9.04 1.31 4.91
C VAL A 132 -8.37 2.68 5.01
N TYR A 133 -8.33 3.47 3.93
CA TYR A 133 -7.76 4.81 3.99
C TYR A 133 -8.67 5.82 4.70
N GLU A 134 -9.99 5.68 4.53
CA GLU A 134 -10.98 6.51 5.24
C GLU A 134 -10.94 6.27 6.75
N SER A 135 -10.76 5.02 7.18
CA SER A 135 -10.76 4.63 8.61
C SER A 135 -9.66 5.31 9.41
N LEU A 136 -8.60 5.80 8.76
CA LEU A 136 -7.51 6.54 9.41
C LEU A 136 -7.90 7.95 9.84
N ASN A 137 -9.03 8.48 9.35
CA ASN A 137 -9.42 9.89 9.52
C ASN A 137 -10.83 10.07 10.09
N VAL A 138 -11.54 8.98 10.43
CA VAL A 138 -12.91 9.01 10.96
C VAL A 138 -13.03 8.18 12.22
N ASP A 139 -14.11 8.38 12.97
CA ASP A 139 -14.41 7.56 14.14
C ASP A 139 -15.00 6.19 13.77
N LEU A 140 -15.09 5.31 14.77
CA LEU A 140 -15.61 3.96 14.61
C LEU A 140 -17.06 3.93 14.11
N LYS A 141 -17.91 4.86 14.53
CA LYS A 141 -19.31 4.86 14.12
C LYS A 141 -19.44 5.18 12.63
N VAL A 142 -18.69 6.18 12.16
CA VAL A 142 -18.66 6.56 10.75
C VAL A 142 -18.15 5.41 9.89
N ILE A 143 -17.06 4.74 10.30
CA ILE A 143 -16.51 3.66 9.46
C ILE A 143 -17.44 2.44 9.39
N LEU A 144 -18.13 2.09 10.49
CA LEU A 144 -19.12 1.01 10.48
C LEU A 144 -20.29 1.28 9.51
N GLU A 145 -20.76 2.53 9.43
CA GLU A 145 -21.79 2.92 8.45
C GLU A 145 -21.27 2.82 7.01
N ARG A 146 -20.01 3.19 6.76
CA ARG A 146 -19.37 3.06 5.45
C ARG A 146 -19.18 1.60 5.04
N GLU A 147 -18.75 0.75 5.96
CA GLU A 147 -18.63 -0.70 5.74
C GLU A 147 -19.98 -1.33 5.42
N ALA A 148 -21.05 -0.97 6.15
CA ALA A 148 -22.39 -1.48 5.87
C ALA A 148 -22.86 -1.14 4.44
N LEU A 149 -22.61 0.09 3.98
CA LEU A 149 -22.93 0.51 2.62
C LEU A 149 -22.07 -0.21 1.57
N ALA A 150 -20.75 -0.30 1.79
CA ALA A 150 -19.84 -1.01 0.91
C ALA A 150 -20.23 -2.49 0.77
N GLN A 151 -20.55 -3.14 1.88
CA GLN A 151 -20.99 -4.54 1.92
C GLN A 151 -22.31 -4.73 1.18
N ALA A 152 -23.29 -3.83 1.37
CA ALA A 152 -24.56 -3.85 0.65
C ALA A 152 -24.39 -3.69 -0.87
N LEU A 153 -23.38 -2.94 -1.33
CA LEU A 153 -23.01 -2.87 -2.74
C LEU A 153 -22.38 -4.19 -3.21
N CYS A 154 -21.46 -4.77 -2.45
CA CYS A 154 -20.84 -6.06 -2.76
C CYS A 154 -21.89 -7.18 -2.93
N PHE A 155 -22.89 -7.26 -2.04
CA PHE A 155 -23.96 -8.25 -2.15
C PHE A 155 -24.80 -8.18 -3.43
N LYS A 156 -24.71 -7.07 -4.19
CA LYS A 156 -25.41 -6.89 -5.48
C LYS A 156 -24.56 -7.29 -6.70
N THR A 157 -23.33 -7.76 -6.50
CA THR A 157 -22.40 -8.11 -7.58
C THR A 157 -22.51 -9.57 -8.01
N GLU A 158 -22.16 -9.89 -9.27
CA GLU A 158 -22.04 -11.28 -9.73
C GLU A 158 -20.93 -12.00 -8.96
N ASP A 159 -19.87 -11.27 -8.59
CA ASP A 159 -18.75 -11.80 -7.82
C ASP A 159 -19.17 -12.30 -6.43
N ALA A 160 -20.11 -11.64 -5.76
CA ALA A 160 -20.60 -12.11 -4.46
C ALA A 160 -21.39 -13.42 -4.61
N GLU A 161 -22.26 -13.53 -5.61
CA GLU A 161 -23.00 -14.76 -5.91
C GLU A 161 -22.04 -15.92 -6.21
N GLU A 162 -21.07 -15.70 -7.10
CA GLU A 162 -20.05 -16.69 -7.46
C GLU A 162 -19.18 -17.08 -6.27
N GLY A 163 -18.78 -16.12 -5.43
CA GLY A 163 -17.97 -16.38 -4.24
C GLY A 163 -18.71 -17.28 -3.24
N ILE A 164 -19.97 -16.98 -2.95
CA ILE A 164 -20.82 -17.77 -2.05
C ILE A 164 -21.04 -19.18 -2.62
N LYS A 165 -21.35 -19.27 -3.91
CA LYS A 165 -21.57 -20.56 -4.59
C LYS A 165 -20.30 -21.41 -4.63
N ALA A 166 -19.16 -20.84 -5.03
CA ALA A 166 -17.88 -21.54 -5.09
C ALA A 166 -17.44 -22.06 -3.72
N PHE A 167 -17.68 -21.28 -2.65
CA PHE A 167 -17.43 -21.71 -1.29
C PHE A 167 -18.29 -22.91 -0.89
N ALA A 168 -19.60 -22.86 -1.14
CA ALA A 168 -20.50 -23.99 -0.88
C ALA A 168 -20.12 -25.25 -1.68
N GLU A 169 -19.65 -25.08 -2.91
CA GLU A 169 -19.21 -26.15 -3.82
C GLU A 169 -17.75 -26.59 -3.62
N LYS A 170 -17.02 -25.99 -2.66
CA LYS A 170 -15.59 -26.27 -2.36
C LYS A 170 -14.68 -26.18 -3.58
N ARG A 171 -14.91 -25.20 -4.44
CA ARG A 171 -14.09 -24.92 -5.63
C ARG A 171 -13.53 -23.50 -5.59
N GLN A 172 -12.55 -23.22 -6.45
CA GLN A 172 -12.04 -21.87 -6.62
C GLN A 172 -13.08 -20.98 -7.32
N PRO A 173 -13.34 -19.75 -6.83
CA PRO A 173 -14.24 -18.81 -7.49
C PRO A 173 -13.62 -18.23 -8.76
N LYS A 174 -14.47 -17.86 -9.71
CA LYS A 174 -14.09 -17.18 -10.96
C LYS A 174 -14.71 -15.78 -11.00
N PHE A 175 -14.03 -14.84 -10.38
CA PHE A 175 -14.46 -13.44 -10.33
C PHE A 175 -14.31 -12.74 -11.70
N LYS A 176 -15.23 -11.83 -11.99
CA LYS A 176 -15.30 -11.01 -13.21
C LYS A 176 -15.14 -9.51 -12.91
N GLY A 177 -15.16 -9.10 -11.65
CA GLY A 177 -15.04 -7.70 -11.25
C GLY A 177 -16.30 -6.88 -11.43
N LYS A 178 -17.48 -7.50 -11.37
CA LYS A 178 -18.79 -6.85 -11.56
C LYS A 178 -19.89 -7.50 -10.71
#